data_AF-S4Y7D6-F1
#
_entry.id   AF-S4Y7D6-F1
#
_cell.length_a   1.000
_cell.length_b   1.000
_cell.length_c   1.000
_cell.angle_alpha   90.00
_cell.angle_beta   90.00
_cell.angle_gamma   90.00
#
_symmetry.space_group_name_H-M   'P 1'
#
loop_
_entity.id
_entity.type
_entity.pdbx_description
1 polymer ?
#
loop_
_entity_poly.entity_id
_entity_poly.type
_entity_poly.pdbx_seq_one_letter_code
_entity_poly.pdbx_strand_id
1 'polypeptide(L)' 'MTTRGYPTAPLLAACLAGQGIAQVIELYVREHLADGRLVQVLPEWAEETYPLYAYHHSAQLMSVKVRAFLEFVVALTRA' A
#
# COMPACT_ATOMS: atom_id res chain seq x y z
N MET A 1 14.28 -9.52 18.67
CA MET A 1 13.67 -8.21 18.30
C MET A 1 13.55 -8.17 16.79
N THR A 2 12.49 -8.80 16.26
CA THR A 2 12.26 -8.99 14.82
C THR A 2 11.09 -8.12 14.40
N THR A 3 11.38 -6.90 13.92
CA THR A 3 10.40 -6.11 13.17
C THR A 3 10.14 -6.80 11.85
N ARG A 4 9.18 -7.73 11.84
CA ARG A 4 8.68 -8.43 10.66
C ARG A 4 7.74 -7.51 9.86
N GLY A 5 8.21 -6.30 9.59
CA GLY A 5 7.59 -5.28 8.76
C GLY A 5 8.65 -4.78 7.79
N TYR A 6 8.28 -4.62 6.53
CA TYR A 6 9.13 -3.96 5.54
C TYR A 6 9.65 -2.64 6.14
N PRO A 7 10.95 -2.31 6.07
CA PRO A 7 11.53 -1.13 6.73
C PRO A 7 11.14 0.19 6.04
N THR A 8 9.89 0.32 5.59
CA THR A 8 9.37 1.46 4.85
C THR A 8 9.41 2.74 5.68
N ALA A 9 9.12 2.67 6.99
CA ALA A 9 9.02 3.86 7.82
C ALA A 9 10.37 4.60 8.01
N PRO A 10 11.48 3.92 8.38
CA PRO A 10 12.79 4.59 8.43
C PRO A 10 13.27 5.12 7.07
N LEU A 11 13.03 4.37 5.99
CA LEU A 11 13.43 4.78 4.63
C LEU A 11 12.65 6.00 4.14
N LEU A 12 11.34 6.03 4.38
CA LEU A 12 10.49 7.16 4.04
C LEU A 12 10.89 8.42 4.83
N ALA A 13 11.17 8.27 6.14
CA ALA A 13 11.64 9.37 6.96
C ALA A 13 12.96 9.98 6.44
N ALA A 14 13.91 9.13 6.02
CA ALA A 14 15.15 9.59 5.40
C ALA A 14 14.92 10.33 4.08
N CYS A 15 14.00 9.86 3.22
CA CYS A 15 13.64 10.53 1.97
C CYS A 15 12.98 11.89 2.20
N LEU A 16 12.04 11.97 3.16
CA LEU A 16 11.40 13.23 3.55
C LEU A 16 12.40 14.23 4.15
N ALA A 17 13.47 13.74 4.77
CA ALA A 17 14.60 14.56 5.25
C ALA A 17 15.63 14.89 4.15
N GLY A 18 15.37 14.55 2.88
CA GLY A 18 16.24 14.83 1.75
C GLY A 18 17.54 14.01 1.72
N GLN A 19 17.58 12.88 2.43
CA GLN A 19 18.80 12.07 2.56
C GLN A 19 18.93 10.98 1.47
N GLY A 20 18.00 10.89 0.52
CA GLY A 20 18.07 9.91 -0.56
C GLY A 20 16.77 9.70 -1.33
N ILE A 21 16.74 8.60 -2.09
CA ILE A 21 15.61 8.11 -2.89
C ILE A 21 15.22 6.73 -2.34
N ALA A 22 13.92 6.42 -2.29
CA ALA A 22 13.44 5.10 -1.90
C ALA A 22 12.35 4.60 -2.85
N GLN A 23 12.38 3.29 -3.09
CA GLN A 23 11.28 2.58 -3.73
C GLN A 23 10.30 2.12 -2.64
N VAL A 24 9.08 2.62 -2.69
CA VAL A 24 8.02 2.34 -1.70
C VAL A 24 6.71 2.11 -2.43
N ILE A 25 5.78 1.41 -1.78
CA ILE A 25 4.41 1.26 -2.31
C ILE A 25 3.73 2.63 -2.25
N GLU A 26 3.16 3.07 -3.38
CA GLU A 26 2.51 4.38 -3.55
C GLU A 26 1.47 4.68 -2.46
N LEU A 27 0.78 3.64 -1.97
CA LEU A 27 -0.19 3.73 -0.88
C LEU A 27 0.36 4.45 0.37
N TYR A 28 1.66 4.34 0.66
CA TYR A 28 2.28 4.99 1.82
C TYR A 28 2.68 6.46 1.57
N VAL A 29 2.76 6.90 0.32
CA VAL A 29 3.34 8.19 -0.05
C VAL A 29 2.41 9.10 -0.85
N ARG A 30 1.19 8.66 -1.15
CA ARG A 30 0.21 9.42 -1.93
C ARG A 30 0.01 10.85 -1.44
N GLU A 31 -0.17 11.04 -0.13
CA GLU A 31 -0.33 12.38 0.45
C GLU A 31 0.96 13.22 0.33
N HIS A 32 2.12 12.60 0.56
CA HIS A 32 3.41 13.28 0.42
C HIS A 32 3.70 13.71 -1.02
N LEU A 33 3.28 12.93 -2.02
CA LEU A 33 3.37 13.28 -3.43
C LEU A 33 2.39 14.41 -3.78
N ALA A 34 1.14 14.33 -3.31
CA ALA A 34 0.12 15.36 -3.53
C ALA A 34 0.52 16.72 -2.93
N ASP A 35 1.15 16.71 -1.75
CA ASP A 35 1.64 17.91 -1.07
C ASP A 35 2.96 18.45 -1.65
N GLY A 36 3.58 17.76 -2.61
CA GLY A 36 4.90 18.11 -3.16
C GLY A 36 6.06 17.91 -2.19
N ARG A 37 5.85 17.21 -1.07
CA ARG A 37 6.90 16.83 -0.10
C ARG A 37 7.82 15.74 -0.64
N LEU A 38 7.31 14.93 -1.56
CA LEU A 38 8.07 13.97 -2.35
C LEU A 38 7.78 14.21 -3.83
N VAL A 39 8.70 13.77 -4.68
CA VAL A 39 8.52 13.75 -6.14
C VAL A 39 8.79 12.35 -6.65
N GLN A 40 8.02 11.89 -7.63
CA GLN A 40 8.29 10.65 -8.33
C GLN A 40 9.51 10.84 -9.23
N VAL A 41 10.45 9.90 -9.15
CA VAL A 41 11.61 9.81 -10.03
C VAL A 41 11.51 8.55 -10.87
N LEU A 42 12.09 8.54 -12.07
CA LEU A 42 12.11 7.40 -12.99
C LEU A 42 10.70 6.85 -13.31
N PRO A 43 9.74 7.68 -13.76
CA PRO A 43 8.37 7.25 -14.03
C PRO A 43 8.27 6.13 -15.08
N GLU A 44 9.26 6.02 -15.97
CA GLU A 44 9.34 4.98 -16.99
C GLU A 44 9.64 3.58 -16.43
N TRP A 45 9.96 3.47 -15.14
CA TRP A 45 10.21 2.19 -14.44
C TRP A 45 9.06 1.81 -13.49
N ALA A 46 7.91 2.50 -13.56
CA ALA A 46 6.81 2.36 -12.61
C ALA A 46 5.73 1.33 -13.01
N GLU A 47 5.97 0.49 -14.02
CA GLU A 47 4.96 -0.42 -14.58
C GLU A 47 4.60 -1.60 -13.65
N GLU A 48 5.45 -1.93 -12.68
CA GLU A 48 5.22 -3.05 -11.76
C GLU A 48 4.03 -2.77 -10.82
N THR A 49 2.94 -3.49 -11.04
CA THR A 49 1.72 -3.36 -10.22
C THR A 49 1.62 -4.52 -9.24
N TYR A 50 1.49 -4.20 -7.95
CA TYR A 50 1.27 -5.21 -6.90
C TYR A 50 -0.23 -5.36 -6.60
N PRO A 51 -0.89 -6.42 -7.08
CA PRO A 51 -2.32 -6.63 -6.81
C PRO A 51 -2.57 -6.83 -5.31
N LEU A 52 -3.61 -6.15 -4.81
CA LEU A 52 -4.10 -6.33 -3.44
C LEU A 52 -5.16 -7.43 -3.41
N TYR A 53 -4.93 -8.47 -2.61
CA TYR A 53 -5.87 -9.59 -2.46
C TYR A 53 -6.50 -9.61 -1.06
N ALA A 54 -7.80 -9.90 -1.01
CA ALA A 54 -8.48 -10.30 0.22
C ALA A 54 -8.56 -11.83 0.27
N TYR A 55 -7.87 -12.45 1.23
CA TYR A 55 -7.90 -13.89 1.42
C TYR A 55 -8.87 -14.28 2.54
N HIS A 56 -9.70 -15.29 2.29
CA HIS A 56 -10.56 -15.90 3.30
C HIS A 56 -10.60 -17.42 3.11
N HIS A 57 -10.96 -18.14 4.16
CA HIS A 57 -11.12 -19.59 4.07
C HIS A 57 -12.27 -19.95 3.13
N SER A 58 -12.04 -20.92 2.23
CA SER A 58 -13.06 -21.43 1.32
C SER A 58 -13.97 -22.41 2.06
N ALA A 59 -14.95 -21.88 2.79
CA ALA A 59 -16.05 -22.68 3.29
C ALA A 59 -17.14 -22.77 2.21
N GLN A 60 -17.72 -23.97 2.01
CA GLN A 60 -18.86 -24.17 1.10
C GLN A 60 -20.00 -23.17 1.35
N LEU A 61 -20.15 -22.71 2.61
CA LEU A 61 -21.03 -21.63 3.00
C LEU A 61 -20.22 -20.56 3.73
N MET A 62 -19.85 -19.49 3.02
CA MET A 62 -19.26 -18.29 3.63
C MET A 62 -20.27 -17.67 4.61
N SER A 63 -19.82 -17.33 5.82
CA SER A 63 -20.67 -16.62 6.79
C SER A 63 -21.12 -15.25 6.26
N VAL A 64 -22.34 -14.85 6.57
CA VAL A 64 -22.93 -13.56 6.15
C VAL A 64 -22.06 -12.38 6.61
N LYS A 65 -21.46 -12.45 7.81
CA LYS A 65 -20.58 -11.40 8.34
C LYS A 65 -19.31 -11.23 7.50
N VAL A 66 -18.69 -12.34 7.06
CA VAL A 66 -17.50 -12.27 6.19
C VAL A 66 -17.87 -11.70 4.82
N ARG A 67 -19.00 -12.13 4.25
CA ARG A 67 -19.49 -11.58 2.98
C ARG A 67 -19.72 -10.07 3.06
N ALA A 68 -20.48 -9.62 4.06
CA ALA A 68 -20.78 -8.20 4.26
C ALA A 68 -19.49 -7.37 4.45
N PHE A 69 -18.49 -7.91 5.16
CA PHE A 69 -17.20 -7.24 5.31
C PHE A 69 -16.44 -7.14 3.99
N LEU A 70 -16.37 -8.22 3.20
CA LEU A 70 -15.71 -8.19 1.89
C LEU A 70 -16.41 -7.23 0.93
N GLU A 71 -17.75 -7.21 0.91
CA GLU A 71 -18.53 -6.25 0.13
C GLU A 71 -18.22 -4.81 0.53
N PHE A 72 -18.12 -4.53 1.83
CA PHE A 72 -17.72 -3.22 2.35
C PHE A 72 -16.30 -2.84 1.91
N VAL A 73 -15.32 -3.74 2.04
CA VAL A 73 -13.95 -3.48 1.61
C VAL A 73 -13.89 -3.20 0.11
N VAL A 74 -14.56 -4.01 -0.71
CA VAL A 74 -14.62 -3.80 -2.16
C VAL A 74 -15.25 -2.46 -2.52
N ALA A 75 -16.30 -2.03 -1.80
CA ALA A 75 -16.92 -0.72 -1.99
C ALA A 75 -15.98 0.44 -1.65
N LEU A 76 -15.09 0.28 -0.64
CA LEU A 76 -14.09 1.29 -0.28
C LEU A 76 -12.89 1.33 -1.23
N THR A 77 -12.51 0.20 -1.82
CA THR A 77 -11.29 0.09 -2.64
C THR A 77 -11.51 0.21 -4.14
N ARG A 78 -12.77 0.16 -4.61
CA ARG A 78 -13.10 0.49 -6.00
C ARG A 78 -12.97 2.00 -6.19
N ALA A 79 -11.82 2.42 -6.72
CA ALA A 79 -11.65 3.74 -7.32
C ALA A 79 -12.49 3.88 -8.60
#